data_AF-A0A966CYU8-F1
#
_entry.id   AF-A0A966CYU8-F1
#
_cell.length_a   1.000
_cell.length_b   1.000
_cell.length_c   1.000
_cell.angle_alpha   90.00
_cell.angle_beta   90.00
_cell.angle_gamma   90.00
#
_symmetry.space_group_name_H-M   'P 1'
#
loop_
_entity.id
_entity.type
_entity.pdbx_description
1 polymer ?
#
loop_
_entity_poly.entity_id
_entity_poly.type
_entity_poly.pdbx_seq_one_letter_code
_entity_poly.pdbx_strand_id
1 'polypeptide(L)'
;MPAKLTVLTSTTPKILSKQFRLGPEGELAKTTSANMVKGTAKVIEVAGLEEFANVLSSLTTDQALTYGVPPARSCSIMSKDEFEKAGRPAGTYTRAKAFFQWPGGPGVMMADYDPTGPEALSRGELVKLVREAIPGLADAELLWWPSSS
;
A
#
# COMPACT_ATOMS: atom_id res chain seq x y z
N MET A 1 7.61 19.78 5.68
CA MET A 1 6.45 19.08 6.32
C MET A 1 6.50 17.63 5.90
N PRO A 2 6.24 16.65 6.78
CA PRO A 2 6.30 15.24 6.42
C PRO A 2 5.07 14.81 5.60
N ALA A 3 5.24 13.80 4.74
CA ALA A 3 4.13 13.13 4.08
C ALA A 3 3.42 12.19 5.05
N LYS A 4 2.10 12.08 4.93
CA LYS A 4 1.27 11.18 5.75
C LYS A 4 0.78 10.00 4.92
N LEU A 5 0.88 8.82 5.51
CA LEU A 5 0.36 7.58 4.95
C LEU A 5 -0.11 6.67 6.08
N THR A 6 -0.84 5.62 5.74
CA THR A 6 -1.43 4.71 6.71
C THR A 6 -0.90 3.30 6.53
N VAL A 7 -0.39 2.73 7.62
CA VAL A 7 -0.09 1.30 7.72
C VAL A 7 -1.37 0.60 8.16
N LEU A 8 -1.83 -0.34 7.35
CA LEU A 8 -2.88 -1.29 7.70
C LEU A 8 -2.20 -2.56 8.25
N THR A 9 -2.66 -3.05 9.40
CA THR A 9 -2.20 -4.33 9.97
C THR A 9 -3.40 -5.26 10.06
N SER A 10 -3.35 -6.39 9.38
CA SER A 10 -4.44 -7.36 9.30
C SER A 10 -4.39 -8.37 10.45
N THR A 11 -5.50 -8.51 11.15
CA THR A 11 -5.70 -9.59 12.13
C THR A 11 -6.54 -10.72 11.55
N THR A 12 -7.32 -10.46 10.51
CA THR A 12 -8.09 -11.46 9.77
C THR A 12 -8.17 -11.06 8.31
N PRO A 13 -7.53 -11.81 7.39
CA PRO A 13 -6.59 -12.92 7.62
C PRO A 13 -5.26 -12.44 8.25
N LYS A 14 -4.43 -13.35 8.77
CA LYS A 14 -3.10 -13.02 9.33
C LYS A 14 -2.02 -12.76 8.27
N ILE A 15 -2.34 -12.87 6.99
CA ILE A 15 -1.42 -12.67 5.87
C ILE A 15 -2.19 -11.92 4.79
N LEU A 16 -1.63 -10.80 4.34
CA LEU A 16 -2.11 -9.98 3.22
C LEU A 16 -1.26 -10.15 1.96
N SER A 17 0.03 -10.46 2.12
CA SER A 17 0.97 -10.58 1.01
C SER A 17 0.71 -11.83 0.15
N LYS A 18 1.18 -11.79 -1.10
CA LYS A 18 1.30 -13.01 -1.92
C LYS A 18 2.35 -13.91 -1.29
N GLN A 19 2.10 -15.21 -1.32
CA GLN A 19 3.07 -16.22 -0.91
C GLN A 19 3.40 -17.10 -2.11
N PHE A 20 4.69 -17.31 -2.32
CA PHE A 20 5.22 -18.22 -3.32
C PHE A 20 5.95 -19.35 -2.60
N ARG A 21 5.73 -20.59 -3.03
CA ARG A 21 6.42 -21.77 -2.53
C ARG A 21 6.81 -22.64 -3.70
N LEU A 22 8.00 -23.24 -3.65
CA LEU A 22 8.37 -24.31 -4.56
C LEU A 22 7.92 -25.63 -3.94
N GLY A 23 7.18 -26.42 -4.71
CA GLY A 23 6.81 -27.76 -4.34
C GLY A 23 7.93 -28.77 -4.58
N PRO A 24 7.72 -30.04 -4.19
CA PRO A 24 8.74 -31.08 -4.25
C PRO A 24 9.27 -31.36 -5.66
N GLU A 25 8.48 -31.08 -6.70
CA GLU A 25 8.82 -31.34 -8.11
C GLU A 25 9.25 -30.05 -8.85
N GLY A 26 9.48 -28.96 -8.11
CA GLY A 26 9.94 -27.67 -8.66
C GLY A 26 8.80 -26.80 -9.18
N GLU A 27 7.55 -27.17 -8.94
CA GLU A 27 6.38 -26.39 -9.31
C GLU A 27 6.21 -25.15 -8.40
N LEU A 28 5.91 -24.01 -9.01
CA LEU A 28 5.68 -22.77 -8.27
C LEU A 28 4.21 -22.69 -7.81
N ALA A 29 3.98 -22.86 -6.51
CA ALA A 29 2.68 -22.65 -5.88
C ALA A 29 2.54 -21.20 -5.42
N LYS A 30 1.43 -20.54 -5.81
CA LYS A 30 1.09 -19.17 -5.44
C LYS A 30 -0.18 -19.16 -4.58
N THR A 31 -0.12 -18.56 -3.41
CA THR A 31 -1.29 -18.29 -2.56
C THR A 31 -1.48 -16.78 -2.43
N THR A 32 -2.70 -16.29 -2.68
CA THR A 32 -3.04 -14.86 -2.55
C THR A 32 -4.13 -14.71 -1.49
N SER A 33 -3.85 -13.92 -0.45
CA SER A 33 -4.77 -13.66 0.66
C SER A 33 -4.97 -12.15 0.84
N ALA A 34 -5.54 -11.46 -0.16
CA ALA A 34 -5.60 -9.99 -0.16
C ALA A 34 -6.85 -9.38 0.53
N ASN A 35 -7.76 -10.20 1.03
CA ASN A 35 -9.06 -9.74 1.53
C ASN A 35 -9.04 -9.46 3.03
N MET A 36 -8.48 -8.32 3.45
CA MET A 36 -8.54 -7.86 4.85
C MET A 36 -9.99 -7.70 5.32
N VAL A 37 -10.37 -8.50 6.32
CA VAL A 37 -11.67 -8.52 7.00
C VAL A 37 -11.63 -7.75 8.31
N LYS A 38 -10.57 -7.90 9.12
CA LYS A 38 -10.37 -7.17 10.39
C LYS A 38 -8.92 -6.78 10.58
N GLY A 39 -8.71 -5.68 11.27
CA GLY A 39 -7.38 -5.24 11.70
C GLY A 39 -7.37 -3.81 12.18
N THR A 40 -6.24 -3.13 12.02
CA THR A 40 -6.04 -1.75 12.44
C THR A 40 -5.45 -0.90 11.33
N ALA A 41 -5.63 0.41 11.46
CA ALA A 41 -4.98 1.42 10.64
C ALA A 41 -4.21 2.37 11.56
N LYS A 42 -2.95 2.68 11.21
CA LYS A 42 -2.11 3.64 11.91
C LYS A 42 -1.51 4.63 10.92
N VAL A 43 -1.80 5.91 11.11
CA VAL A 43 -1.18 7.00 10.36
C VAL A 43 0.24 7.20 10.85
N ILE A 44 1.17 7.17 9.90
CA ILE A 44 2.58 7.47 10.08
C ILE A 44 2.94 8.72 9.27
N GLU A 45 4.05 9.33 9.65
CA GLU A 45 4.64 10.49 8.99
C GLU A 45 6.04 10.10 8.53
N VAL A 46 6.39 10.47 7.30
CA VAL A 46 7.72 10.27 6.72
C VAL A 46 8.25 11.60 6.19
N ALA A 47 9.46 11.98 6.57
CA ALA A 47 10.08 13.26 6.21
C ALA A 47 10.63 13.29 4.77
N GLY A 48 10.86 12.12 4.16
CA GLY A 48 11.41 11.98 2.81
C GLY A 48 11.50 10.51 2.37
N LEU A 49 12.13 10.28 1.21
CA LEU A 49 12.20 8.94 0.62
C LEU A 49 13.02 7.93 1.41
N GLU A 50 14.02 8.38 2.16
CA GLU A 50 14.84 7.49 3.00
C GLU A 50 13.99 6.87 4.13
N GLU A 51 13.24 7.70 4.88
CA GLU A 51 12.30 7.21 5.88
C GLU A 51 11.20 6.36 5.26
N PHE A 52 10.71 6.72 4.07
CA PHE A 52 9.73 5.91 3.36
C PHE A 52 10.30 4.54 2.94
N ALA A 53 11.55 4.47 2.48
CA ALA A 53 12.22 3.21 2.17
C ALA A 53 12.40 2.34 3.42
N ASN A 54 12.71 2.94 4.57
CA ASN A 54 12.77 2.24 5.86
C ASN A 54 11.41 1.70 6.28
N VAL A 55 10.32 2.42 6.01
CA VAL A 55 8.96 1.90 6.23
C VAL A 55 8.72 0.68 5.33
N LEU A 56 8.97 0.79 4.02
CA LEU A 56 8.76 -0.30 3.07
C LEU A 56 9.54 -1.57 3.43
N SER A 57 10.79 -1.43 3.88
CA SER A 57 11.62 -2.57 4.29
C SER A 57 11.18 -3.20 5.62
N SER A 58 10.45 -2.46 6.45
CA SER A 58 9.96 -2.93 7.75
C SER A 58 8.59 -3.64 7.70
N LEU A 59 7.88 -3.57 6.57
CA LEU A 59 6.55 -4.15 6.45
C LEU A 59 6.57 -5.68 6.58
N THR A 60 5.65 -6.21 7.38
CA THR A 60 5.44 -7.65 7.53
C THR A 60 4.33 -8.16 6.61
N THR A 61 4.19 -9.48 6.49
CA THR A 61 3.26 -10.13 5.54
C THR A 61 1.78 -9.87 5.83
N ASP A 62 1.44 -9.41 7.03
CA ASP A 62 0.11 -9.00 7.47
C ASP A 62 -0.14 -7.49 7.31
N GLN A 63 0.84 -6.74 6.81
CA GLN A 63 0.76 -5.30 6.65
C GLN A 63 0.64 -4.86 5.20
N ALA A 64 -0.03 -3.73 5.01
CA ALA A 64 -0.13 -3.06 3.72
C ALA A 64 -0.15 -1.54 3.93
N LEU A 65 0.22 -0.80 2.89
CA LEU A 65 0.13 0.66 2.90
C LEU A 65 -1.13 1.13 2.16
N THR A 66 -1.71 2.20 2.68
CA THR A 66 -2.59 3.09 1.90
C THR A 66 -2.13 4.51 2.06
N TYR A 67 -2.22 5.28 0.98
CA TYR A 67 -1.72 6.66 0.93
C TYR A 67 -2.78 7.70 1.32
N GLY A 68 -4.02 7.25 1.56
CA GLY A 68 -5.03 8.04 2.26
C GLY A 68 -4.92 7.88 3.78
N VAL A 69 -5.49 8.83 4.51
CA VAL A 69 -5.57 8.83 5.98
C VAL A 69 -7.02 8.61 6.45
N PRO A 70 -7.25 7.74 7.46
CA PRO A 70 -8.55 7.56 8.11
C PRO A 70 -8.90 8.75 9.02
N PRO A 71 -10.13 8.82 9.57
CA PRO A 71 -10.57 9.96 10.40
C PRO A 71 -9.82 10.09 11.74
N ALA A 72 -9.14 9.02 12.19
CA ALA A 72 -8.36 9.01 13.42
C ALA A 72 -6.94 8.47 13.17
N ARG A 73 -5.94 8.99 13.88
CA ARG A 73 -4.53 8.57 13.73
C ARG A 73 -4.33 7.07 13.94
N SER A 74 -5.15 6.45 14.79
CA SER A 74 -5.18 5.02 15.03
C SER A 74 -6.64 4.57 15.17
N CYS A 75 -7.05 3.55 14.44
CA CYS A 75 -8.43 3.05 14.47
C CYS A 75 -8.53 1.57 14.08
N SER A 76 -9.66 0.97 14.41
CA SER A 76 -10.01 -0.38 13.94
C SER A 76 -10.53 -0.34 12.51
N ILE A 77 -10.25 -1.39 11.75
CA ILE A 77 -10.71 -1.58 10.38
C ILE A 77 -11.51 -2.86 10.28
N MET A 78 -12.63 -2.80 9.57
CA MET A 78 -13.44 -3.95 9.19
C MET A 78 -13.73 -3.96 7.68
N SER A 79 -14.04 -5.14 7.14
CA SER A 79 -14.75 -5.23 5.86
C SER A 79 -16.11 -4.55 5.98
N LYS A 80 -16.66 -4.13 4.84
CA LYS A 80 -17.98 -3.49 4.81
C LYS A 80 -19.05 -4.38 5.46
N ASP A 81 -19.07 -5.66 5.13
CA ASP A 81 -20.07 -6.59 5.65
C ASP A 81 -19.95 -6.79 7.17
N GLU A 82 -18.74 -6.94 7.70
CA GLU A 82 -18.53 -7.06 9.15
C GLU A 82 -18.87 -5.76 9.89
N PHE A 83 -18.56 -4.61 9.30
CA PHE A 83 -18.89 -3.31 9.87
C PHE A 83 -20.40 -3.10 10.00
N GLU A 84 -21.16 -3.44 8.96
CA GLU A 84 -22.63 -3.34 8.98
C GLU A 84 -23.25 -4.35 9.94
N LYS A 85 -22.80 -5.62 9.92
CA LYS A 85 -23.27 -6.65 10.86
C LYS A 85 -23.02 -6.27 12.33
N ALA A 86 -21.89 -5.61 12.61
CA ALA A 86 -21.54 -5.14 13.94
C ALA A 86 -22.27 -3.86 14.37
N GLY A 87 -23.17 -3.31 13.54
CA GLY A 87 -23.93 -2.09 13.87
C GLY A 87 -23.09 -0.82 13.82
N ARG A 88 -22.05 -0.78 12.97
CA ARG A 88 -21.20 0.40 12.74
C ARG A 88 -20.53 0.94 14.02
N PRO A 89 -19.71 0.13 14.70
CA PRO A 89 -19.13 0.51 15.99
C PRO A 89 -18.26 1.78 15.89
N ALA A 90 -18.36 2.64 16.89
CA ALA A 90 -17.56 3.87 16.98
C ALA A 90 -16.05 3.55 16.98
N GLY A 91 -15.25 4.40 16.34
CA GLY A 91 -13.80 4.20 16.21
C GLY A 91 -13.38 3.06 15.27
N THR A 92 -14.34 2.43 14.58
CA THR A 92 -14.11 1.45 13.54
C THR A 92 -14.53 2.01 12.19
N TYR A 93 -13.72 1.77 11.17
CA TYR A 93 -13.98 2.24 9.81
C TYR A 93 -13.79 1.12 8.80
N THR A 94 -14.19 1.37 7.56
CA THR A 94 -13.87 0.47 6.44
C THR A 94 -12.77 1.10 5.59
N ARG A 95 -12.12 0.30 4.75
CA ARG A 95 -11.11 0.78 3.77
C ARG A 95 -11.72 1.54 2.58
N ALA A 96 -13.01 1.90 2.64
CA ALA A 96 -13.69 2.61 1.57
C ALA A 96 -13.20 4.06 1.47
N LYS A 97 -13.22 4.61 0.25
CA LYS A 97 -12.87 6.01 -0.05
C LYS A 97 -13.64 7.03 0.80
N ALA A 98 -14.83 6.70 1.28
CA ALA A 98 -15.61 7.59 2.15
C ALA A 98 -14.95 7.84 3.52
N PHE A 99 -14.11 6.92 4.01
CA PHE A 99 -13.41 7.05 5.28
C PHE A 99 -11.95 7.49 5.13
N PHE A 100 -11.38 7.41 3.92
CA PHE A 100 -9.97 7.73 3.68
C PHE A 100 -9.84 8.95 2.78
N GLN A 101 -9.09 9.93 3.24
CA GLN A 101 -8.86 11.18 2.51
C GLN A 101 -7.39 11.34 2.15
N TRP A 102 -7.11 12.00 1.04
CA TRP A 102 -5.75 12.41 0.73
C TRP A 102 -5.34 13.54 1.68
N PRO A 103 -4.23 13.43 2.41
CA PRO A 103 -3.76 14.51 3.26
C PRO A 103 -3.38 15.73 2.40
N GLY A 104 -3.66 16.93 2.89
CA GLY A 104 -3.13 18.15 2.28
C GLY A 104 -1.62 18.27 2.50
N GLY A 105 -0.90 18.81 1.53
CA GLY A 105 0.55 18.99 1.58
C GLY A 105 1.32 17.85 0.89
N PRO A 106 2.55 17.53 1.37
CA PRO A 106 3.37 16.47 0.80
C PRO A 106 2.67 15.11 0.85
N GLY A 107 2.80 14.33 -0.23
CA GLY A 107 2.16 13.04 -0.37
C GLY A 107 3.01 12.07 -1.19
N VAL A 108 2.66 10.79 -1.11
CA VAL A 108 3.29 9.74 -1.91
C VAL A 108 2.31 9.30 -2.98
N MET A 109 2.74 9.36 -4.24
CA MET A 109 2.06 8.72 -5.36
C MET A 109 2.75 7.38 -5.63
N MET A 110 2.02 6.28 -5.52
CA MET A 110 2.50 4.97 -5.93
C MET A 110 2.08 4.70 -7.36
N ALA A 111 3.05 4.33 -8.19
CA ALA A 111 2.86 3.87 -9.55
C ALA A 111 3.44 2.46 -9.67
N ASP A 112 2.66 1.56 -10.26
CA ASP A 112 3.08 0.19 -10.52
C ASP A 112 3.45 0.04 -12.00
N TYR A 113 4.47 -0.75 -12.29
CA TYR A 113 4.91 -1.04 -13.64
C TYR A 113 5.10 -2.54 -13.80
N ASP A 114 4.09 -3.18 -14.40
CA ASP A 114 4.06 -4.62 -14.68
C ASP A 114 3.92 -4.82 -16.21
N PRO A 115 5.04 -4.85 -16.96
CA PRO A 115 4.99 -4.99 -18.41
C PRO A 115 4.47 -6.37 -18.80
N THR A 116 3.48 -6.41 -19.70
CA THR A 116 2.83 -7.65 -20.14
C THR A 116 3.50 -8.33 -21.34
N GLY A 117 4.57 -7.73 -21.88
CA GLY A 117 5.27 -8.18 -23.09
C GLY A 117 6.74 -8.52 -22.84
N PRO A 118 7.46 -9.05 -23.85
CA PRO A 118 8.88 -9.40 -23.72
C PRO A 118 9.79 -8.18 -23.51
N GLU A 119 9.30 -6.99 -23.87
CA GLU A 119 10.01 -5.73 -23.73
C GLU A 119 9.58 -5.03 -22.44
N ALA A 120 10.51 -4.95 -21.49
CA ALA A 120 10.39 -4.13 -20.30
C ALA A 120 11.29 -2.90 -20.45
N LEU A 121 10.75 -1.73 -20.15
CA LEU A 121 11.54 -0.51 -20.08
C LEU A 121 12.55 -0.64 -18.95
N SER A 122 13.77 -0.16 -19.18
CA SER A 122 14.71 0.07 -18.09
C SER A 122 14.15 1.11 -17.12
N ARG A 123 14.66 1.10 -15.89
CA ARG A 123 14.33 2.13 -14.89
C ARG A 123 14.50 3.55 -15.43
N GLY A 124 15.58 3.81 -16.17
CA GLY A 124 15.85 5.14 -16.73
C GLY A 124 14.82 5.57 -17.78
N GLU A 125 14.47 4.67 -18.69
CA GLU A 125 13.48 4.91 -19.74
C GLU A 125 12.09 5.15 -19.15
N LEU A 126 11.67 4.31 -18.20
CA LEU A 126 10.37 4.48 -17.54
C LEU A 126 10.28 5.83 -16.83
N VAL A 127 11.30 6.20 -16.05
CA VAL A 127 11.32 7.49 -15.33
C VAL A 127 11.28 8.66 -16.31
N LYS A 128 12.03 8.57 -17.41
CA LYS A 128 12.02 9.61 -18.46
C LYS A 128 10.62 9.77 -19.03
N LEU A 129 9.99 8.68 -19.48
CA LEU A 129 8.66 8.71 -20.08
C LEU A 129 7.59 9.23 -19.11
N VAL A 130 7.64 8.83 -17.83
CA VAL A 130 6.72 9.35 -16.81
C VAL A 130 6.86 10.86 -16.62
N ARG A 131 8.09 11.39 -16.58
CA ARG A 131 8.33 12.84 -16.44
C ARG A 131 7.92 13.62 -17.69
N GLU A 132 8.11 13.04 -18.87
CA GLU A 132 7.65 13.64 -20.14
C GLU A 132 6.13 13.67 -20.23
N ALA A 133 5.46 12.58 -19.83
CA ALA A 133 4.01 12.48 -19.84
C ALA A 133 3.34 13.35 -18.77
N ILE A 134 3.99 13.53 -17.61
CA ILE A 134 3.48 14.32 -16.49
C ILE A 134 4.56 15.33 -16.06
N PRO A 135 4.67 16.49 -16.73
CA PRO A 135 5.70 17.48 -16.44
C PRO A 135 5.70 17.97 -14.99
N GLY A 136 4.55 17.93 -14.31
CA GLY A 136 4.45 18.26 -12.88
C GLY A 136 5.23 17.32 -11.94
N LEU A 137 5.72 16.18 -12.42
CA LEU A 137 6.58 15.26 -11.69
C LEU A 137 8.07 15.46 -12.01
N ALA A 138 8.44 16.44 -12.84
CA ALA A 138 9.81 16.68 -13.27
C ALA A 138 10.77 17.01 -12.11
N ASP A 139 10.26 17.50 -10.98
CA ASP A 139 11.03 17.80 -9.76
C ASP A 139 10.67 16.86 -8.60
N ALA A 140 9.78 15.89 -8.81
CA ALA A 140 9.43 14.93 -7.76
C ALA A 140 10.59 13.97 -7.52
N GLU A 141 10.89 13.70 -6.24
CA GLU A 141 11.81 12.63 -5.86
C GLU A 141 11.17 11.26 -6.17
N LEU A 142 11.99 10.26 -6.49
CA LEU A 142 11.51 8.93 -6.87
C LEU A 142 12.23 7.81 -6.09
N LEU A 143 11.43 6.92 -5.50
CA LEU A 143 11.89 5.67 -4.93
C LEU A 143 11.47 4.51 -5.83
N TRP A 144 12.43 3.70 -6.24
CA TRP A 144 12.18 2.47 -7.00
C TRP A 144 12.16 1.28 -6.05
N TRP A 145 11.13 0.44 -6.12
CA TRP A 145 10.97 -0.67 -5.21
C TRP A 145 10.41 -1.91 -5.92
N PRO A 146 11.04 -3.09 -5.79
CA PRO A 146 10.44 -4.34 -6.24
C PRO A 146 9.18 -4.66 -5.41
N SER A 147 8.04 -4.84 -6.08
CA SER A 147 6.77 -5.16 -5.43
C SER A 147 6.28 -6.54 -5.86
N SER A 148 5.47 -7.16 -4.99
CA SER A 148 4.66 -8.33 -5.34
C SER A 148 3.15 -8.04 -5.23
N SER A 149 2.77 -6.76 -5.26
CA SER A 149 1.38 -6.24 -5.21
C SER A 149 0.45 -6.97 -6.15
#